data_AF-A0A8S3QHC2-F1
#
_entry.id   AF-A0A8S3QHC2-F1
#
_cell.length_a   1.000
_cell.length_b   1.000
_cell.length_c   1.000
_cell.angle_alpha   90.00
_cell.angle_beta   90.00
_cell.angle_gamma   90.00
#
_symmetry.space_group_name_H-M   'P 1'
#
loop_
_entity.id
_entity.type
_entity.pdbx_description
1 polymer ?
#
loop_
_entity_poly.entity_id
_entity_poly.type
_entity_poly.pdbx_seq_one_letter_code
_entity_poly.pdbx_strand_id
1 'polypeptide(L)'
;MTDSKGKYLQNVVNRDEDIIEILFKKGAKRSNKSLLRRAKDSVRGCDSPLLMVWTGTCDFTNFLPGDRNISINEISVANVLADLNDVKKEILEVNPTTEIIFLHCPHFSIKLWNDKQGHTESGSNGDDNVLAEKIDQLNEEIISLNAADTGPTFF
;
A
#
# COMPACT_ATOMS: atom_id res chain seq x y z
N MET A 1 -19.15 -7.58 2.29
CA MET A 1 -17.80 -7.37 1.72
C MET A 1 -17.10 -6.39 2.63
N THR A 2 -16.11 -6.78 3.43
CA THR A 2 -15.13 -5.86 4.04
C THR A 2 -14.07 -6.70 4.78
N ASP A 3 -13.05 -7.09 4.04
CA ASP A 3 -11.71 -7.19 4.60
C ASP A 3 -11.31 -5.85 5.26
N SER A 4 -10.18 -5.83 5.99
CA SER A 4 -9.62 -4.58 6.56
C SER A 4 -9.50 -3.45 5.52
N LYS A 5 -9.38 -3.83 4.24
CA LYS A 5 -9.37 -2.97 3.05
C LYS A 5 -10.66 -2.18 2.91
N GLY A 6 -11.80 -2.87 2.84
CA GLY A 6 -13.10 -2.24 2.63
C GLY A 6 -13.51 -1.29 3.76
N LYS A 7 -13.21 -1.63 5.01
CA LYS A 7 -13.49 -0.74 6.16
C LYS A 7 -12.60 0.51 6.17
N TYR A 8 -11.34 0.36 5.79
CA TYR A 8 -10.43 1.49 5.74
C TYR A 8 -10.78 2.43 4.57
N LEU A 9 -11.05 1.88 3.39
CA LEU A 9 -11.47 2.66 2.22
C LEU A 9 -12.75 3.47 2.48
N GLN A 10 -13.72 2.92 3.21
CA GLN A 10 -14.93 3.64 3.61
C GLN A 10 -14.67 4.91 4.44
N ASN A 11 -13.53 5.01 5.12
CA ASN A 11 -13.19 6.19 5.92
C ASN A 11 -12.40 7.24 5.13
N VAL A 12 -11.88 6.89 3.95
CA VAL A 12 -11.01 7.77 3.16
C VAL A 12 -11.69 8.21 1.86
N VAL A 13 -12.63 7.42 1.34
CA VAL A 13 -13.37 7.72 0.09
C VAL A 13 -14.65 8.47 0.46
N ASN A 14 -14.75 9.73 0.05
CA ASN A 14 -15.92 10.59 0.31
C ASN A 14 -16.44 11.31 -0.95
N ARG A 15 -15.88 11.07 -2.15
CA ARG A 15 -16.29 11.78 -3.37
C ARG A 15 -16.83 10.79 -4.42
N ASP A 16 -17.84 11.25 -5.17
CA ASP A 16 -18.54 10.43 -6.17
C ASP A 16 -17.72 10.18 -7.46
N GLU A 17 -16.57 10.85 -7.64
CA GLU A 17 -15.69 10.78 -8.82
C GLU A 17 -14.37 10.01 -8.57
N ASP A 18 -14.26 9.33 -7.43
CA ASP A 18 -13.01 8.71 -6.98
C ASP A 18 -12.70 7.40 -7.73
N ILE A 19 -11.49 7.30 -8.30
CA ILE A 19 -10.95 6.07 -8.88
C ILE A 19 -10.03 5.40 -7.86
N ILE A 20 -10.54 4.36 -7.20
CA ILE A 20 -9.77 3.60 -6.21
C ILE A 20 -9.02 2.46 -6.92
N GLU A 21 -7.71 2.61 -7.08
CA GLU A 21 -6.86 1.56 -7.66
C GLU A 21 -5.87 1.03 -6.63
N ILE A 22 -6.16 -0.16 -6.11
CA ILE A 22 -5.26 -0.87 -5.18
C ILE A 22 -4.10 -1.46 -5.98
N LEU A 23 -2.96 -0.78 -5.98
CA LEU A 23 -1.81 -1.13 -6.82
C LEU A 23 -0.94 -2.28 -6.29
N PHE A 24 -1.10 -2.73 -5.04
CA PHE A 24 -0.21 -3.75 -4.47
C PHE A 24 -0.96 -4.95 -3.87
N LYS A 25 -0.73 -6.11 -4.48
CA LYS A 25 -1.19 -7.43 -4.00
C LYS A 25 0.02 -8.37 -3.98
N LYS A 26 0.37 -8.89 -2.80
CA LYS A 26 1.40 -9.92 -2.54
C LYS A 26 2.88 -9.50 -2.73
N GLY A 27 3.38 -8.49 -2.01
CA GLY A 27 4.81 -8.16 -2.04
C GLY A 27 5.28 -7.93 -3.46
N ALA A 28 4.49 -7.15 -4.19
CA ALA A 28 4.50 -7.18 -5.63
C ALA A 28 5.82 -6.61 -6.11
N LYS A 29 6.67 -7.48 -6.65
CA LYS A 29 7.88 -7.12 -7.39
C LYS A 29 7.61 -5.85 -8.22
N ARG A 30 8.63 -5.00 -8.38
CA ARG A 30 8.78 -3.91 -9.38
C ARG A 30 8.11 -4.12 -10.75
N SER A 31 7.77 -5.36 -11.10
CA SER A 31 7.25 -5.83 -12.37
C SER A 31 5.74 -6.02 -12.47
N ASN A 32 4.88 -5.62 -11.52
CA ASN A 32 3.42 -5.71 -11.75
C ASN A 32 2.91 -4.60 -12.68
N LYS A 33 3.50 -4.56 -13.88
CA LYS A 33 3.17 -3.68 -15.00
C LYS A 33 1.67 -3.68 -15.30
N SER A 34 0.94 -4.75 -14.95
CA SER A 34 -0.49 -4.86 -15.19
C SER A 34 -1.33 -3.92 -14.32
N LEU A 35 -1.01 -3.79 -13.02
CA LEU A 35 -1.74 -2.91 -12.11
C LEU A 35 -1.44 -1.44 -12.41
N LEU A 36 -0.16 -1.10 -12.59
CA LEU A 36 0.24 0.25 -12.98
C LEU A 36 -0.30 0.64 -14.36
N ARG A 37 -0.34 -0.30 -15.32
CA ARG A 37 -1.00 -0.07 -16.62
C ARG A 37 -2.49 0.21 -16.45
N ARG A 38 -3.20 -0.56 -15.63
CA ARG A 38 -4.64 -0.35 -15.38
C ARG A 38 -4.91 1.02 -14.76
N ALA A 39 -4.12 1.43 -13.77
CA ALA A 39 -4.24 2.77 -13.20
C ALA A 39 -3.96 3.87 -14.24
N LYS A 40 -2.89 3.73 -15.04
CA LYS A 40 -2.59 4.65 -16.15
C LYS A 40 -3.72 4.75 -17.17
N ASP A 41 -4.30 3.62 -17.56
CA ASP A 41 -5.42 3.59 -18.50
C ASP A 41 -6.69 4.21 -17.89
N SER A 42 -6.89 4.09 -16.57
CA SER A 42 -8.03 4.68 -15.86
C SER A 42 -7.94 6.20 -15.73
N VAL A 43 -6.74 6.75 -15.47
CA VAL A 43 -6.57 8.21 -15.30
C VAL A 43 -6.49 8.98 -16.62
N ARG A 44 -6.13 8.33 -17.74
CA ARG A 44 -5.87 9.00 -19.03
C ARG A 44 -7.08 9.75 -19.60
N GLY A 45 -8.31 9.33 -19.26
CA GLY A 45 -9.55 9.90 -19.78
C GLY A 45 -10.30 10.82 -18.80
N CYS A 46 -9.70 11.14 -17.66
CA CYS A 46 -10.35 11.89 -16.59
C CYS A 46 -9.77 13.30 -16.46
N ASP A 47 -10.61 14.30 -16.23
CA ASP A 47 -10.16 15.70 -16.15
C ASP A 47 -9.37 16.00 -14.87
N SER A 48 -9.74 15.40 -13.73
CA SER A 48 -9.05 15.55 -12.44
C SER A 48 -9.33 14.35 -11.53
N PRO A 49 -8.83 13.15 -11.87
CA PRO A 49 -9.11 11.94 -11.10
C PRO A 49 -8.42 11.96 -9.74
N LEU A 50 -9.08 11.39 -8.72
CA LEU A 50 -8.42 10.98 -7.50
C LEU A 50 -7.95 9.52 -7.64
N LEU A 51 -6.67 9.27 -7.42
CA LEU A 51 -6.04 7.95 -7.37
C LEU A 51 -5.57 7.64 -5.94
N MET A 52 -6.16 6.61 -5.34
CA MET A 52 -5.76 6.14 -4.02
C MET A 52 -4.84 4.92 -4.13
N VAL A 53 -3.59 5.07 -3.72
CA VAL A 53 -2.57 4.03 -3.79
C VAL A 53 -2.37 3.42 -2.41
N TRP A 54 -2.44 2.08 -2.32
CA TRP A 54 -2.26 1.40 -1.05
C TRP A 54 -1.17 0.35 -1.08
N THR A 55 -0.22 0.51 -0.17
CA THR A 55 0.82 -0.46 0.18
C THR A 55 0.34 -1.31 1.34
N GLY A 56 0.57 -2.62 1.24
CA GLY A 56 0.04 -3.57 2.20
C GLY A 56 1.15 -4.21 3.03
N THR A 57 0.76 -4.89 4.09
CA THR A 57 1.71 -5.67 4.89
C THR A 57 2.38 -6.79 4.09
N CYS A 58 1.74 -7.21 3.00
CA CYS A 58 2.32 -8.10 2.01
C CYS A 58 3.67 -7.63 1.44
N ASP A 59 3.99 -6.34 1.47
CA ASP A 59 5.26 -5.80 0.99
C ASP A 59 6.43 -6.10 1.94
N PHE A 60 6.12 -6.34 3.22
CA PHE A 60 7.09 -6.69 4.25
C PHE A 60 7.01 -8.16 4.69
N THR A 61 6.18 -8.97 4.02
CA THR A 61 5.96 -10.36 4.40
C THR A 61 6.03 -11.29 3.20
N ASN A 62 6.59 -12.48 3.38
CA ASN A 62 6.61 -13.54 2.38
C ASN A 62 5.67 -14.69 2.79
N PHE A 63 4.96 -15.25 1.82
CA PHE A 63 4.25 -16.51 2.00
C PHE A 63 5.20 -17.66 1.64
N LEU A 64 5.43 -18.59 2.55
CA LEU A 64 6.31 -19.74 2.29
C LEU A 64 5.49 -20.91 1.76
N PRO A 65 5.65 -21.28 0.46
CA PRO A 65 4.89 -22.37 -0.13
C PRO A 65 5.40 -23.71 0.41
N GLY A 66 4.51 -24.48 1.06
CA GLY A 66 4.84 -25.75 1.72
C GLY A 66 4.34 -25.72 3.15
N ASP A 67 4.88 -24.80 3.94
CA ASP A 67 4.51 -24.63 5.34
C ASP A 67 3.23 -23.82 5.52
N ARG A 68 2.72 -23.17 4.46
CA ARG A 68 1.52 -22.31 4.47
C ARG A 68 1.54 -21.23 5.55
N ASN A 69 2.72 -20.87 6.02
CA ASN A 69 2.96 -19.79 6.97
C ASN A 69 3.41 -18.51 6.22
N ILE A 70 3.38 -17.40 6.94
CA ILE A 70 3.95 -16.12 6.52
C ILE A 70 5.17 -15.82 7.40
N SER A 71 6.19 -15.22 6.81
CA SER A 71 7.38 -14.72 7.50
C SER A 71 7.63 -13.25 7.13
N ILE A 72 8.49 -12.57 7.90
CA ILE A 72 9.01 -11.26 7.51
C ILE A 72 9.82 -11.38 6.19
N ASN A 73 9.79 -10.34 5.38
CA ASN A 73 10.63 -10.15 4.21
C ASN A 73 11.72 -9.10 4.50
N GLU A 74 12.84 -9.19 3.78
CA GLU A 74 13.99 -8.29 3.90
C GLU A 74 13.79 -6.95 3.19
N ILE A 75 12.64 -6.71 2.54
CA ILE A 75 12.33 -5.43 1.89
C ILE A 75 12.35 -4.31 2.92
N SER A 76 13.13 -3.25 2.62
CA SER A 76 13.21 -2.05 3.44
C SER A 76 12.05 -1.09 3.14
N VAL A 77 11.73 -0.22 4.09
CA VAL A 77 10.74 0.85 3.90
C VAL A 77 11.16 1.78 2.76
N ALA A 78 12.45 2.10 2.65
CA ALA A 78 13.00 2.93 1.57
C ALA A 78 12.71 2.36 0.17
N ASN A 79 12.75 1.03 -0.01
CA ASN A 79 12.42 0.41 -1.29
C ASN A 79 10.94 0.59 -1.64
N VAL A 80 10.05 0.44 -0.64
CA VAL A 80 8.61 0.66 -0.83
C VAL A 80 8.33 2.12 -1.17
N LEU A 81 8.99 3.07 -0.50
CA LEU A 81 8.85 4.50 -0.80
C LEU A 81 9.37 4.88 -2.19
N ALA A 82 10.48 4.28 -2.63
CA ALA A 82 10.98 4.47 -3.99
C ALA A 82 9.95 4.00 -5.02
N ASP A 83 9.36 2.82 -4.82
CA ASP A 83 8.33 2.29 -5.70
C ASP A 83 7.06 3.17 -5.70
N LEU A 84 6.65 3.73 -4.54
CA LEU A 84 5.52 4.68 -4.46
C LEU A 84 5.79 5.97 -5.24
N ASN A 85 7.00 6.51 -5.12
CA ASN A 85 7.41 7.70 -5.87
C ASN A 85 7.47 7.45 -7.38
N ASP A 86 7.96 6.29 -7.80
CA ASP A 86 7.97 5.88 -9.21
C ASP A 86 6.54 5.77 -9.77
N VAL A 87 5.61 5.16 -9.01
CA VAL A 87 4.18 5.11 -9.37
C VAL A 87 3.61 6.53 -9.53
N LYS A 88 3.85 7.41 -8.55
CA LYS A 88 3.38 8.80 -8.60
C LYS A 88 3.91 9.51 -9.83
N LYS A 89 5.21 9.39 -10.12
CA LYS A 89 5.83 9.96 -11.31
C LYS A 89 5.19 9.44 -12.60
N GLU A 90 5.05 8.13 -12.74
CA GLU A 90 4.47 7.52 -13.95
C GLU A 90 3.00 7.90 -14.16
N ILE A 91 2.22 8.09 -13.09
CA ILE A 91 0.82 8.52 -13.19
C ILE A 91 0.74 9.99 -13.58
N LEU A 92 1.53 10.87 -12.96
CA LEU A 92 1.55 12.30 -13.27
C LEU A 92 2.10 12.60 -14.67
N GLU A 93 2.99 11.74 -15.19
CA GLU A 93 3.42 11.78 -16.60
C GLU A 93 2.26 11.49 -17.59
N VAL A 94 1.31 10.63 -17.20
CA VAL A 94 0.13 10.30 -18.01
C VAL A 94 -0.97 11.34 -17.85
N ASN A 95 -1.24 11.76 -16.61
CA ASN A 95 -2.23 12.77 -16.31
C ASN A 95 -1.76 13.67 -15.14
N PRO A 96 -1.25 14.89 -15.44
CA PRO A 96 -0.70 15.82 -14.45
C PRO A 96 -1.70 16.38 -13.44
N THR A 97 -3.01 16.28 -13.71
CA THR A 97 -4.07 16.78 -12.81
C THR A 97 -4.57 15.72 -11.83
N THR A 98 -4.00 14.51 -11.88
CA THR A 98 -4.37 13.42 -10.96
C THR A 98 -3.98 13.78 -9.53
N GLU A 99 -4.96 13.82 -8.64
CA GLU A 99 -4.72 13.85 -7.20
C GLU A 99 -4.31 12.43 -6.76
N ILE A 100 -3.19 12.27 -6.04
CA ILE A 100 -2.71 10.96 -5.60
C ILE A 100 -2.63 10.93 -4.08
N ILE A 101 -3.33 9.98 -3.47
CA ILE A 101 -3.30 9.78 -2.01
C ILE A 101 -2.73 8.41 -1.71
N PHE A 102 -1.65 8.37 -0.93
CA PHE A 102 -1.11 7.13 -0.38
C PHE A 102 -1.84 6.75 0.91
N LEU A 103 -2.34 5.52 0.98
CA LEU A 103 -3.09 5.01 2.13
C LEU A 103 -2.17 4.35 3.15
N HIS A 104 -2.47 4.54 4.44
CA HIS A 104 -1.68 3.93 5.50
C HIS A 104 -1.79 2.40 5.46
N CYS A 105 -0.68 1.75 5.78
CA CYS A 105 -0.60 0.32 5.98
C CYS A 105 -1.16 -0.03 7.38
N PRO A 106 -2.20 -0.86 7.50
CA PRO A 106 -2.72 -1.26 8.80
C PRO A 106 -1.76 -2.25 9.48
N HIS A 107 -1.68 -2.20 10.82
CA HIS A 107 -0.95 -3.20 11.56
C HIS A 107 -1.49 -4.61 11.31
N PHE A 108 -0.56 -5.55 11.28
CA PHE A 108 -0.81 -6.96 11.06
C PHE A 108 0.09 -7.77 11.98
N SER A 109 -0.39 -8.93 12.42
CA SER A 109 0.39 -9.87 13.22
C SER A 109 0.60 -11.15 12.40
N ILE A 110 1.85 -11.40 12.04
CA ILE A 110 2.32 -12.62 11.39
C ILE A 110 2.03 -13.80 12.32
N LYS A 111 2.34 -13.66 13.61
CA LYS A 111 2.08 -14.71 14.60
C LYS A 111 0.59 -15.06 14.66
N LEU A 112 -0.29 -14.07 14.82
CA LEU A 112 -1.74 -14.30 14.89
C LEU A 112 -2.26 -14.94 13.59
N TRP A 113 -1.73 -14.56 12.43
CA TRP A 113 -2.10 -15.17 11.16
C TRP A 113 -1.64 -16.63 11.08
N ASN A 114 -0.39 -16.93 11.44
CA ASN A 114 0.18 -18.28 11.46
C ASN A 114 -0.53 -19.18 12.47
N ASP A 115 -0.78 -18.70 13.69
CA ASP A 115 -1.56 -19.40 14.71
C ASP A 115 -2.93 -19.82 14.17
N LYS A 116 -3.63 -18.91 13.45
CA LYS A 116 -4.93 -19.20 12.82
C LYS A 116 -4.86 -20.22 11.69
N GLN A 117 -3.70 -20.40 11.06
CA GLN A 117 -3.47 -21.46 10.09
C GLN A 117 -3.02 -22.79 10.74
N GLY A 118 -2.85 -22.82 12.07
CA GLY A 118 -2.40 -24.00 12.81
C GLY A 118 -0.87 -24.12 12.92
N HIS A 119 -0.13 -23.05 12.66
CA HIS A 119 1.34 -23.03 12.69
C HIS A 119 1.86 -22.32 13.95
N THR A 120 1.65 -22.93 15.12
CA THR A 120 1.96 -22.32 16.44
C THR A 120 3.45 -22.11 16.73
N GLU A 121 4.34 -22.72 15.94
CA GLU A 121 5.79 -22.53 16.02
C GLU A 121 6.33 -21.58 14.94
N SER A 122 5.49 -21.13 14.00
CA SER A 122 5.89 -20.25 12.88
C SER A 122 5.51 -18.80 13.15
N GLY A 123 6.49 -17.90 13.08
CA GLY A 123 6.31 -16.48 13.38
C GLY A 123 6.54 -16.21 14.87
N SER A 124 7.56 -15.41 15.17
CA SER A 124 7.89 -15.01 16.53
C SER A 124 7.27 -13.65 16.86
N ASN A 125 7.15 -13.34 18.16
CA ASN A 125 6.88 -11.95 18.58
C ASN A 125 7.95 -10.97 18.03
N GLY A 126 9.16 -11.47 17.71
CA GLY A 126 10.20 -10.69 17.05
C GLY A 126 9.82 -10.26 15.63
N ASP A 127 9.22 -11.16 14.84
CA ASP A 127 8.77 -10.84 13.47
C ASP A 127 7.63 -9.81 13.48
N ASP A 128 6.71 -9.94 14.44
CA ASP A 128 5.62 -8.98 14.62
C ASP A 128 6.14 -7.58 15.00
N ASN A 129 7.14 -7.50 15.90
CA ASN A 129 7.76 -6.22 16.28
C ASN A 129 8.46 -5.57 15.08
N VAL A 130 9.26 -6.33 14.33
CA VAL A 130 9.95 -5.82 13.13
C VAL A 130 8.93 -5.36 12.08
N LEU A 131 7.83 -6.10 11.90
CA LEU A 131 6.77 -5.70 10.98
C LEU A 131 6.08 -4.41 11.45
N ALA A 132 5.78 -4.29 12.75
CA ALA A 132 5.17 -3.09 13.31
C ALA A 132 6.05 -1.86 13.11
N GLU A 133 7.35 -1.95 13.42
CA GLU A 133 8.31 -0.86 13.20
C GLU A 133 8.37 -0.43 11.72
N LYS A 134 8.39 -1.38 10.79
CA LYS A 134 8.35 -1.08 9.35
C LYS A 134 7.05 -0.41 8.91
N ILE A 135 5.91 -0.83 9.48
CA ILE A 135 4.60 -0.25 9.20
C ILE A 135 4.52 1.18 9.74
N ASP A 136 4.98 1.41 10.96
CA ASP A 136 4.98 2.73 11.60
C ASP A 136 5.85 3.70 10.80
N GLN A 137 7.08 3.29 10.48
CA GLN A 137 7.98 4.08 9.65
C GLN A 137 7.37 4.38 8.26
N LEU A 138 6.76 3.39 7.60
CA LEU A 138 6.10 3.60 6.31
C LEU A 138 4.94 4.59 6.42
N ASN A 139 4.13 4.50 7.48
CA ASN A 139 2.99 5.37 7.68
C ASN A 139 3.41 6.82 7.96
N GLU A 140 4.46 7.05 8.73
CA GLU A 140 5.04 8.39 8.94
C GLU A 140 5.52 9.04 7.63
N GLU A 141 6.15 8.25 6.77
CA GLU A 141 6.63 8.69 5.46
C GLU A 141 5.45 8.94 4.50
N ILE A 142 4.39 8.12 4.55
CA ILE A 142 3.15 8.34 3.80
C ILE A 142 2.46 9.66 4.19
N ILE A 143 2.43 10.01 5.48
CA ILE A 143 1.91 11.31 5.95
C ILE A 143 2.67 12.45 5.26
N SER A 144 4.00 12.34 5.24
CA SER A 144 4.88 13.33 4.62
C SER A 144 4.67 13.43 3.10
N LEU A 145 4.51 12.29 2.41
CA LEU A 145 4.22 12.24 0.97
C LEU A 145 2.89 12.88 0.60
N ASN A 146 1.84 12.65 1.39
CA ASN A 146 0.52 13.23 1.16
C ASN A 146 0.49 14.74 1.49
N ALA A 147 1.24 15.19 2.50
CA ALA A 147 1.30 16.60 2.89
C ALA A 147 2.07 17.47 1.86
N ALA A 148 3.03 16.89 1.14
CA ALA A 148 3.79 17.61 0.12
C ALA A 148 2.94 18.06 -1.08
N ASP A 149 1.79 17.41 -1.33
CA ASP A 149 0.89 17.73 -2.44
C ASP A 149 -0.21 18.74 -2.06
N THR A 150 -0.39 19.03 -0.77
CA THR A 150 -1.15 20.22 -0.36
C THR A 150 -0.27 21.44 -0.56
N GLY A 151 -0.26 21.99 -1.79
CA GLY A 151 0.26 23.33 -2.05
C GLY A 151 -0.35 24.36 -1.10
N PRO A 152 0.25 25.56 -0.95
CA PRO A 152 -0.21 26.55 0.03
C PRO A 152 -1.69 26.82 -0.17
N THR A 153 -2.50 26.49 0.84
CA THR A 153 -3.87 26.97 0.97
C THR A 153 -3.82 28.49 1.02
N PHE A 154 -4.02 29.14 -0.12
CA PHE A 154 -4.35 30.56 -0.16
C PHE A 154 -5.76 30.70 0.44
N PHE A 155 -5.80 31.16 1.69
CA PHE A 155 -7.01 31.70 2.32
C PHE A 155 -7.43 33.00 1.64
#